data_AF-A0A8T2EDX4-F1
#
_entry.id   AF-A0A8T2EDX4-F1
#
_cell.length_a   1.000
_cell.length_b   1.000
_cell.length_c   1.000
_cell.angle_alpha   90.00
_cell.angle_beta   90.00
_cell.angle_gamma   90.00
#
_symmetry.space_group_name_H-M   'P 1'
#
loop_
_entity.id
_entity.type
_entity.pdbx_description
1 polymer ?
#
loop_
_entity_poly.entity_id
_entity_poly.type
_entity_poly.pdbx_seq_one_letter_code
_entity_poly.pdbx_strand_id
1 'polypeptide(L)' 'MAKTASSLVLPIIFLVMFALVEQNMGCMAVLGSCGVITDCSGECISRFGPQARGYCDRDGGSGTCVCVYPCPADKPHM' A
#
# COMPACT_ATOMS: atom_id res chain seq x y z
N MET A 1 47.39 5.26 4.66
CA MET A 1 46.30 6.27 4.75
C MET A 1 45.14 5.77 3.94
N ALA A 2 43.99 5.61 4.60
CA ALA A 2 42.76 5.11 4.02
C ALA A 2 42.14 6.14 3.06
N LYS A 3 41.64 5.67 1.92
CA LYS A 3 40.71 6.45 1.09
C LYS A 3 39.53 5.58 0.71
N THR A 4 38.84 5.08 1.74
CA THR A 4 37.56 4.36 1.65
C THR A 4 36.42 5.37 1.48
N ALA A 5 36.55 6.33 0.58
CA ALA A 5 35.52 7.34 0.33
C ALA A 5 34.38 6.80 -0.55
N SER A 6 34.54 5.63 -1.18
CA SER A 6 33.56 5.06 -2.13
C SER A 6 32.60 4.02 -1.53
N SER A 7 32.80 3.58 -0.28
CA SER A 7 32.02 2.45 0.27
C SER A 7 30.65 2.84 0.83
N LEU A 8 30.44 4.12 1.17
CA LEU A 8 29.20 4.58 1.85
C LEU A 8 28.09 4.99 0.87
N VAL A 9 28.42 5.24 -0.40
CA VAL A 9 27.42 5.66 -1.40
C VAL A 9 26.41 4.54 -1.67
N LEU A 10 26.88 3.30 -1.80
CA LEU A 10 26.05 2.12 -2.00
C LEU A 10 25.04 1.88 -0.86
N PRO A 11 25.44 1.82 0.44
CA PRO A 11 24.48 1.63 1.52
C PRO A 11 23.54 2.83 1.68
N ILE A 12 23.97 4.07 1.44
CA ILE A 12 23.09 5.24 1.49
C ILE A 12 22.00 5.16 0.41
N ILE A 13 22.36 4.84 -0.83
CA ILE A 13 21.37 4.67 -1.92
C ILE A 13 20.38 3.55 -1.55
N PHE A 14 20.86 2.43 -1.02
CA PHE A 14 19.99 1.33 -0.60
C PHE A 14 18.99 1.76 0.48
N LEU A 15 19.44 2.51 1.49
CA LEU A 15 18.56 3.04 2.54
C LEU A 15 17.52 4.02 1.99
N VAL A 16 17.91 4.92 1.08
CA VAL A 16 16.99 5.90 0.47
C VAL A 16 15.94 5.18 -0.38
N MET A 17 16.34 4.19 -1.18
CA MET A 17 15.40 3.41 -2.00
C MET A 17 14.43 2.61 -1.13
N PHE A 18 14.91 2.01 -0.04
CA PHE A 18 14.08 1.26 0.88
C PHE A 18 13.06 2.16 1.60
N ALA A 19 13.50 3.33 2.08
CA ALA A 19 12.61 4.32 2.67
C ALA A 19 11.54 4.83 1.68
N LEU A 20 11.90 5.03 0.41
CA LEU A 20 10.94 5.39 -0.64
C LEU A 20 9.91 4.27 -0.92
N VAL A 21 10.32 3.00 -0.85
CA VAL A 21 9.41 1.86 -1.03
C VAL A 21 8.37 1.82 0.08
N GLU A 22 8.78 1.99 1.35
CA GLU A 22 7.84 2.03 2.47
C GLU A 22 6.85 3.19 2.35
N GLN A 23 7.29 4.36 1.84
CA GLN A 23 6.41 5.50 1.57
C GLN A 23 5.43 5.27 0.40
N ASN A 24 5.70 4.31 -0.48
CA ASN A 24 4.85 3.97 -1.62
C ASN A 24 3.90 2.80 -1.35
N MET A 25 3.97 2.20 -0.15
CA MET A 25 2.98 1.23 0.29
C MET A 25 1.71 1.98 0.71
N GLY A 26 0.73 2.02 -0.20
CA GLY A 26 -0.58 2.59 0.10
C GLY A 26 -1.24 1.92 1.32
N CYS A 27 -2.24 2.58 1.87
CA CYS A 27 -3.05 2.04 2.96
C CYS A 27 -4.00 0.97 2.44
N MET A 28 -4.25 -0.05 3.25
CA MET A 28 -5.19 -1.12 2.93
C MET A 28 -6.38 -1.13 3.90
N ALA A 29 -7.55 -1.51 3.41
CA ALA A 29 -8.74 -1.74 4.23
C ALA A 29 -9.56 -2.91 3.69
N VAL A 30 -10.21 -3.65 4.59
CA VAL A 30 -11.07 -4.79 4.25
C VAL A 30 -12.52 -4.40 4.53
N LEU A 31 -13.38 -4.45 3.52
CA LEU A 31 -14.77 -3.99 3.64
C LEU A 31 -15.77 -5.11 3.98
N GLY A 32 -15.43 -6.37 3.69
CA GLY A 32 -16.30 -7.52 3.93
C GLY A 32 -16.34 -8.48 2.74
N SER A 33 -17.34 -9.36 2.69
CA SER A 33 -17.39 -10.40 1.65
C SER A 33 -17.82 -9.87 0.28
N CYS A 34 -17.15 -10.32 -0.77
CA CYS A 34 -17.53 -10.07 -2.16
C CYS A 34 -18.80 -10.79 -2.62
N GLY A 35 -19.32 -11.74 -1.82
CA GLY A 35 -20.66 -12.30 -2.05
C GLY A 35 -21.77 -11.29 -1.77
N VAL A 36 -21.49 -10.27 -0.96
CA VAL A 36 -22.42 -9.17 -0.61
C VAL A 36 -22.03 -7.90 -1.35
N ILE A 37 -20.74 -7.58 -1.39
CA ILE A 37 -20.20 -6.41 -2.09
C ILE A 37 -19.88 -6.79 -3.53
N THR A 38 -20.82 -6.56 -4.43
CA THR A 38 -20.69 -6.91 -5.85
C THR A 38 -19.79 -5.95 -6.62
N ASP A 39 -19.74 -4.66 -6.24
CA ASP A 39 -18.83 -3.65 -6.79
C ASP A 39 -17.83 -3.16 -5.73
N CYS A 40 -16.84 -3.99 -5.44
CA CYS A 40 -15.78 -3.66 -4.49
C CYS A 40 -14.97 -2.41 -4.91
N SER A 41 -14.73 -2.23 -6.21
CA SER A 41 -13.96 -1.07 -6.70
C SER A 41 -14.73 0.23 -6.50
N GLY A 42 -16.02 0.26 -6.83
CA GLY A 42 -16.89 1.42 -6.59
C GLY A 42 -17.00 1.78 -5.11
N GLU A 43 -17.17 0.79 -4.24
CA GLU A 43 -17.21 1.00 -2.78
C GLU A 43 -15.90 1.59 -2.24
N CYS A 44 -14.75 1.07 -2.67
CA CYS A 44 -13.44 1.61 -2.27
C CYS A 44 -13.25 3.05 -2.73
N ILE A 45 -13.65 3.38 -3.98
CA ILE A 45 -13.60 4.75 -4.51
C ILE A 45 -14.53 5.68 -3.73
N SER A 46 -15.74 5.23 -3.41
CA SER A 46 -16.72 6.01 -2.65
C SER A 46 -16.22 6.33 -1.23
N ARG A 47 -15.55 5.39 -0.57
CA ARG A 47 -15.08 5.55 0.82
C ARG A 47 -13.73 6.26 0.96
N PHE A 48 -12.78 5.96 0.08
CA PHE A 48 -11.39 6.40 0.21
C PHE A 48 -10.96 7.40 -0.87
N GLY A 49 -11.85 7.72 -1.82
CA GLY A 49 -11.63 8.71 -2.87
C GLY A 49 -11.20 8.12 -4.21
N PRO A 50 -11.07 8.96 -5.26
CA PRO A 50 -10.90 8.52 -6.65
C PRO A 50 -9.58 7.81 -6.94
N GLN A 51 -8.60 7.90 -6.04
CA GLN A 51 -7.31 7.20 -6.16
C GLN A 51 -7.33 5.81 -5.51
N ALA A 52 -8.42 5.46 -4.81
CA ALA A 52 -8.58 4.14 -4.24
C ALA A 52 -8.86 3.08 -5.32
N ARG A 53 -8.40 1.87 -5.07
CA ARG A 53 -8.63 0.68 -5.90
C ARG A 53 -9.21 -0.41 -5.03
N GLY A 54 -10.23 -1.10 -5.53
CA GLY A 54 -10.83 -2.24 -4.85
C GLY A 54 -10.67 -3.51 -5.67
N TYR A 55 -10.39 -4.63 -5.00
CA TYR A 55 -10.42 -5.95 -5.61
C TYR A 55 -10.96 -6.99 -4.65
N CYS A 56 -11.50 -8.08 -5.21
CA CYS A 56 -11.94 -9.23 -4.45
C CYS A 56 -10.80 -10.22 -4.31
N ASP A 57 -10.24 -10.28 -3.11
CA ASP A 57 -9.29 -11.31 -2.72
C ASP A 57 -10.05 -12.64 -2.52
N ARG A 58 -9.70 -13.66 -3.30
CA ARG A 58 -10.39 -14.96 -3.34
C ARG A 58 -9.68 -16.06 -2.56
N ASP A 59 -8.79 -15.70 -1.65
CA ASP A 59 -8.09 -16.66 -0.78
C ASP A 59 -9.02 -17.46 0.17
N GLY A 60 -10.35 -17.20 0.15
CA GLY A 60 -11.36 -18.12 0.70
C GLY A 60 -12.79 -17.83 0.24
N GLY A 61 -13.61 -18.88 0.12
CA GLY A 61 -15.07 -18.80 -0.06
C GLY A 61 -15.54 -17.83 -1.15
N SER A 62 -16.47 -16.93 -0.79
CA SER A 62 -16.99 -15.87 -1.66
C SER A 62 -16.02 -14.70 -1.90
N GLY A 63 -14.83 -14.75 -1.32
CA GLY A 63 -13.81 -13.70 -1.36
C GLY A 63 -14.11 -12.51 -0.45
N THR A 64 -13.07 -11.71 -0.23
CA THR A 64 -13.10 -10.52 0.62
C THR A 64 -12.73 -9.28 -0.18
N CYS A 65 -13.53 -8.23 -0.07
CA CYS A 65 -13.29 -6.96 -0.72
C CYS A 65 -12.17 -6.21 0.00
N VAL A 66 -11.06 -6.00 -0.70
CA VAL A 66 -9.87 -5.30 -0.24
C VAL A 66 -9.73 -3.98 -1.00
N CYS A 67 -9.55 -2.89 -0.27
CA CYS A 67 -9.27 -1.57 -0.80
C CYS A 67 -7.80 -1.21 -0.58
N VAL A 68 -7.16 -0.65 -1.61
CA VAL A 68 -5.83 -0.02 -1.52
C VAL A 68 -5.99 1.44 -1.91
N TYR A 69 -5.52 2.35 -1.07
CA TYR A 69 -5.71 3.80 -1.24
C TYR A 69 -4.52 4.59 -0.69
N PRO A 70 -4.31 5.85 -1.12
CA PRO A 70 -3.26 6.69 -0.55
C PRO A 70 -3.46 6.85 0.96
N CYS A 71 -2.42 6.61 1.76
CA CYS A 71 -2.50 6.90 3.18
C CYS A 71 -2.68 8.42 3.40
N PRO A 72 -3.59 8.84 4.29
CA PRO A 72 -3.63 10.24 4.70
C PRO A 72 -2.30 10.62 5.33
N ALA A 73 -1.77 11.80 4.98
CA ALA A 73 -0.45 12.27 5.41
C ALA A 73 -0.27 12.31 6.95
N ASP A 74 -1.38 12.32 7.70
CA ASP A 74 -1.41 12.38 9.16
C ASP A 74 -1.44 11.02 9.88
N LYS A 75 -1.39 9.89 9.16
CA LYS A 75 -1.28 8.56 9.81
C LYS A 75 0.11 7.99 9.64
N PRO A 76 0.97 8.01 10.67
CA PRO A 76 2.19 7.23 10.65
C PRO A 76 1.81 5.76 10.47
N HIS A 77 2.50 5.10 9.54
CA HIS A 77 2.42 3.66 9.34
C HIS A 77 2.62 2.97 10.71
N MET A 78 1.58 2.31 11.22
CA MET A 78 1.62 1.50 12.45
C MET A 78 1.64 0.03 12.08
#